data_AF-A0ABD5R7R6-F1
#
_entry.id   AF-A0ABD5R7R6-F1
#
_cell.length_a   1.000
_cell.length_b   1.000
_cell.length_c   1.000
_cell.angle_alpha   90.00
_cell.angle_beta   90.00
_cell.angle_gamma   90.00
#
_symmetry.space_group_name_H-M   'P 1'
#
loop_
_entity.id
_entity.type
_entity.pdbx_description
1 polymer ?
#
loop_
_entity_poly.entity_id
_entity_poly.type
_entity_poly.pdbx_seq_one_letter_code
_entity_poly.pdbx_strand_id
1 'polypeptide(L)'
;MDEDTDVEAAYRLADEGGVRAADRLGAMTDVGVHGTRTTLGLLTPDTPADAAVVGVELRGDTTDRVLVVFEDPDAVRHAAGDPDALPELGNVMVSGLVDGWADARETAIDMAPPARPDFAEERVPSARTVIETDAGRITLLLEFVDDGPAGLRSSDRLAADSAASAADRIGGLTGVETSVTVRELTYLPVEGLVGDVDDEPMVAVAARFDGPPDGYFLLLLDEASARAVARQLAGTTALDSEGRDAIAELGNVVAGGVVDSWADDLGTAIDISPPQVVHDIGEAVVDPVLVRLGRRQSFAATFDAQVEAAGGRFDCRVCAISEGEGLAPLAPDT
;
A
#
# COMPACT_ATOMS: atom_id res chain seq x y z
N MET A 1 -4.17 24.16 13.29
CA MET A 1 -4.31 22.71 13.15
C MET A 1 -5.56 22.32 13.91
N ASP A 2 -6.51 21.64 13.27
CA ASP A 2 -6.87 20.38 13.91
C ASP A 2 -5.85 19.39 13.34
N GLU A 3 -4.99 18.95 14.25
CA GLU A 3 -3.77 18.14 14.05
C GLU A 3 -4.13 16.68 13.72
N ASP A 4 -5.42 16.41 13.46
CA ASP A 4 -6.07 15.13 13.70
C ASP A 4 -6.97 14.71 12.53
N THR A 5 -6.51 14.86 11.28
CA THR A 5 -7.04 13.94 10.25
C THR A 5 -6.27 12.64 10.38
N ASP A 6 -6.82 11.73 11.16
CA ASP A 6 -6.35 10.36 11.29
C ASP A 6 -6.33 9.67 9.91
N VAL A 7 -5.38 8.75 9.71
CA VAL A 7 -5.20 7.91 8.52
C VAL A 7 -6.53 7.27 8.12
N GLU A 8 -7.35 6.82 9.08
CA GLU A 8 -8.67 6.25 8.78
C GLU A 8 -9.62 7.26 8.14
N ALA A 9 -9.69 8.48 8.69
CA ALA A 9 -10.59 9.51 8.17
C ALA A 9 -10.16 9.96 6.76
N ALA A 10 -8.85 10.12 6.54
CA ALA A 10 -8.30 10.43 5.22
C ALA A 10 -8.57 9.30 4.22
N TYR A 11 -8.45 8.04 4.65
CA TYR A 11 -8.73 6.87 3.81
C TYR A 11 -10.19 6.88 3.38
N ARG A 12 -11.12 7.02 4.32
CA ARG A 12 -12.56 6.99 4.05
C ARG A 12 -12.98 8.07 3.05
N LEU A 13 -12.47 9.29 3.21
CA LEU A 13 -12.77 10.40 2.30
C LEU A 13 -12.21 10.15 0.89
N ALA A 14 -11.00 9.61 0.80
CA ALA A 14 -10.40 9.24 -0.48
C ALA A 14 -11.14 8.07 -1.16
N ASP A 15 -11.53 7.05 -0.39
CA ASP A 15 -12.24 5.85 -0.88
C ASP A 15 -13.63 6.21 -1.42
N GLU A 16 -14.43 6.92 -0.63
CA GLU A 16 -15.74 7.43 -1.06
C GLU A 16 -15.62 8.40 -2.25
N GLY A 17 -14.56 9.22 -2.26
CA GLY A 17 -14.24 10.12 -3.35
C GLY A 17 -13.89 9.39 -4.64
N GLY A 18 -13.13 8.30 -4.52
CA GLY A 18 -12.79 7.39 -5.61
C GLY A 18 -14.01 6.73 -6.24
N VAL A 19 -14.94 6.24 -5.41
CA VAL A 19 -16.22 5.68 -5.87
C VAL A 19 -17.02 6.73 -6.63
N ARG A 20 -17.15 7.95 -6.08
CA ARG A 20 -17.83 9.06 -6.76
C ARG A 20 -17.18 9.44 -8.09
N ALA A 21 -15.85 9.42 -8.16
CA ALA A 21 -15.12 9.68 -9.39
C ALA A 21 -15.39 8.59 -10.45
N ALA A 22 -15.40 7.32 -10.05
CA ALA A 22 -15.71 6.19 -10.92
C ALA A 22 -17.16 6.25 -11.45
N ASP A 23 -18.14 6.58 -10.60
CA ASP A 23 -19.54 6.77 -11.00
C ASP A 23 -19.67 7.88 -12.06
N ARG A 24 -18.90 8.97 -11.92
CA ARG A 24 -18.91 10.07 -12.89
C ARG A 24 -18.29 9.68 -14.22
N LEU A 25 -17.19 8.93 -14.19
CA LEU A 25 -16.58 8.38 -15.41
C LEU A 25 -17.59 7.53 -16.18
N GLY A 26 -18.25 6.59 -15.50
CA GLY A 26 -19.24 5.71 -16.11
C GLY A 26 -20.52 6.43 -16.57
N ALA A 27 -20.86 7.58 -15.96
CA ALA A 27 -22.00 8.39 -16.40
C ALA A 27 -21.72 9.22 -17.67
N MET A 28 -20.44 9.51 -17.96
CA MET A 28 -20.02 10.38 -19.07
C MET A 28 -19.45 9.63 -20.27
N THR A 29 -19.08 8.37 -20.09
CA THR A 29 -18.39 7.55 -21.09
C THR A 29 -19.00 6.15 -21.15
N ASP A 30 -18.69 5.40 -22.21
CA ASP A 30 -19.04 3.98 -22.28
C ASP A 30 -18.00 3.07 -21.57
N VAL A 31 -17.12 3.63 -20.73
CA VAL A 31 -16.11 2.86 -19.98
C VAL A 31 -16.78 2.04 -18.87
N GLY A 32 -16.56 0.73 -18.89
CA GLY A 32 -17.04 -0.18 -17.86
C GLY A 32 -16.16 -0.12 -16.61
N VAL A 33 -16.71 0.27 -15.46
CA VAL A 33 -16.03 0.25 -14.16
C VAL A 33 -16.25 -1.11 -13.48
N HIS A 34 -15.16 -1.71 -13.01
CA HIS A 34 -15.18 -3.01 -12.32
C HIS A 34 -14.96 -2.92 -10.82
N GLY A 35 -14.28 -1.86 -10.36
CA GLY A 35 -14.06 -1.62 -8.93
C GLY A 35 -13.16 -0.43 -8.67
N THR A 36 -13.09 -0.04 -7.41
CA THR A 36 -12.21 1.01 -6.91
C THR A 36 -11.40 0.48 -5.73
N ARG A 37 -10.14 0.89 -5.65
CA ARG A 37 -9.23 0.48 -4.59
C ARG A 37 -8.43 1.67 -4.11
N THR A 38 -8.51 2.00 -2.83
CA THR A 38 -7.79 3.12 -2.24
C THR A 38 -6.67 2.66 -1.31
N THR A 39 -5.56 3.38 -1.32
CA THR A 39 -4.42 3.20 -0.41
C THR A 39 -3.89 4.57 0.00
N LEU A 40 -3.41 4.71 1.24
CA LEU A 40 -2.68 5.90 1.70
C LEU A 40 -1.19 5.59 1.84
N GLY A 41 -0.30 6.56 1.67
CA GLY A 41 1.12 6.35 1.95
C GLY A 41 2.00 7.51 1.51
N LEU A 42 3.31 7.31 1.52
CA LEU A 42 4.28 8.19 0.88
C LEU A 42 4.51 7.70 -0.55
N LEU A 43 3.77 8.30 -1.48
CA LEU A 43 3.66 7.77 -2.83
C LEU A 43 4.39 8.68 -3.83
N THR A 44 4.91 8.07 -4.88
CA THR A 44 5.32 8.78 -6.11
C THR A 44 4.26 8.57 -7.18
N PRO A 45 4.01 9.55 -8.06
CA PRO A 45 3.13 9.34 -9.20
C PRO A 45 3.70 8.23 -10.11
N ASP A 46 3.05 7.07 -10.10
CA ASP A 46 3.37 6.01 -11.06
C ASP A 46 2.77 6.37 -12.42
N THR A 47 3.63 6.59 -13.40
CA THR A 47 3.25 7.07 -14.73
C THR A 47 3.89 6.18 -15.79
N PRO A 48 3.15 5.16 -16.26
CA PRO A 48 3.59 4.34 -17.39
C PRO A 48 3.95 5.22 -18.59
N ALA A 49 4.91 4.77 -19.40
CA ALA A 49 5.48 5.60 -20.48
C ALA A 49 4.44 6.13 -21.48
N ASP A 50 3.37 5.37 -21.70
CA ASP A 50 2.29 5.69 -22.65
C ASP A 50 1.04 6.28 -21.96
N ALA A 51 1.09 6.49 -20.64
CA ALA A 51 -0.03 7.05 -19.88
C ALA A 51 -0.21 8.55 -20.14
N ALA A 52 -1.45 9.03 -20.05
CA ALA A 52 -1.73 10.46 -20.00
C ALA A 52 -1.98 10.89 -18.56
N VAL A 53 -1.48 12.07 -18.18
CA VAL A 53 -1.67 12.61 -16.84
C VAL A 53 -2.33 13.99 -16.89
N VAL A 54 -3.39 14.15 -16.12
CA VAL A 54 -4.12 15.39 -15.91
C VAL A 54 -3.96 15.81 -14.46
N GLY A 55 -3.34 16.96 -14.21
CA GLY A 55 -3.22 17.56 -12.89
C GLY A 55 -4.27 18.64 -12.67
N VAL A 56 -4.86 18.66 -11.49
CA VAL A 56 -5.80 19.69 -11.03
C VAL A 56 -5.29 20.24 -9.71
N GLU A 57 -4.84 21.50 -9.71
CA GLU A 57 -4.48 22.18 -8.46
C GLU A 57 -5.75 22.48 -7.66
N LEU A 58 -5.66 22.26 -6.35
CA LEU A 58 -6.72 22.56 -5.41
C LEU A 58 -6.31 23.75 -4.57
N ARG A 59 -7.21 24.72 -4.43
CA ARG A 59 -7.04 25.87 -3.54
C ARG A 59 -7.96 25.70 -2.35
N GLY A 60 -7.34 25.38 -1.21
CA GLY A 60 -7.95 25.09 0.07
C GLY A 60 -6.86 24.63 1.06
N ASP A 61 -7.24 24.33 2.30
CA ASP A 61 -6.27 24.18 3.40
C ASP A 61 -5.62 22.80 3.53
N THR A 62 -5.98 21.79 2.70
CA THR A 62 -5.66 20.38 3.04
C THR A 62 -5.14 19.51 1.90
N THR A 63 -5.21 19.98 0.67
CA THR A 63 -4.82 19.19 -0.50
C THR A 63 -4.21 20.12 -1.54
N ASP A 64 -3.05 19.74 -2.06
CA ASP A 64 -2.29 20.60 -2.97
C ASP A 64 -2.79 20.42 -4.42
N ARG A 65 -2.86 19.16 -4.86
CA ARG A 65 -3.30 18.81 -6.21
C ARG A 65 -3.80 17.37 -6.28
N VAL A 66 -4.58 17.09 -7.32
CA VAL A 66 -4.94 15.73 -7.71
C VAL A 66 -4.36 15.44 -9.08
N LEU A 67 -3.66 14.32 -9.20
CA LEU A 67 -3.23 13.78 -10.48
C LEU A 67 -4.17 12.67 -10.90
N VAL A 68 -4.59 12.70 -12.16
CA VAL A 68 -5.37 11.65 -12.80
C VAL A 68 -4.47 11.02 -13.86
N VAL A 69 -4.09 9.76 -13.66
CA VAL A 69 -3.29 8.98 -14.60
C VAL A 69 -4.22 8.03 -15.35
N PHE A 70 -4.28 8.16 -16.67
CA PHE A 70 -4.97 7.24 -17.56
C PHE A 70 -3.93 6.30 -18.16
N GLU A 71 -3.95 5.02 -17.78
CA GLU A 71 -2.99 4.03 -18.27
C GLU A 71 -3.10 3.80 -19.78
N ASP A 72 -4.34 3.64 -20.29
CA ASP A 72 -4.65 3.59 -21.72
C ASP A 72 -5.49 4.81 -22.13
N PRO A 73 -4.84 5.95 -22.42
CA PRO A 73 -5.56 7.18 -22.73
C PRO A 73 -6.31 7.12 -24.06
N ASP A 74 -5.91 6.25 -24.99
CA ASP A 74 -6.57 6.11 -26.29
C ASP A 74 -7.88 5.31 -26.18
N ALA A 75 -7.90 4.26 -25.36
CA ALA A 75 -9.13 3.54 -25.04
C ALA A 75 -10.18 4.46 -24.39
N VAL A 76 -9.75 5.30 -23.43
CA VAL A 76 -10.64 6.24 -22.74
C VAL A 76 -11.20 7.30 -23.71
N ARG A 77 -10.35 7.89 -24.58
CA ARG A 77 -10.81 8.82 -25.63
C ARG A 77 -11.81 8.17 -26.58
N HIS A 78 -11.58 6.91 -26.94
CA HIS A 78 -12.48 6.17 -27.82
C HIS A 78 -13.85 5.96 -27.16
N ALA A 79 -13.87 5.54 -25.89
CA ALA A 79 -15.10 5.32 -25.13
C ALA A 79 -15.85 6.63 -24.81
N ALA A 80 -15.13 7.76 -24.71
CA ALA A 80 -15.74 9.09 -24.59
C ALA A 80 -16.26 9.65 -25.93
N GLY A 81 -15.80 9.10 -27.06
CA GLY A 81 -16.12 9.61 -28.40
C GLY A 81 -15.50 10.96 -28.74
N ASP A 82 -14.50 11.42 -27.97
CA ASP A 82 -13.85 12.72 -28.12
C ASP A 82 -12.32 12.60 -27.90
N PRO A 83 -11.48 12.95 -28.90
CA PRO A 83 -10.02 12.90 -28.77
C PRO A 83 -9.46 13.84 -27.69
N ASP A 84 -10.19 14.90 -27.34
CA ASP A 84 -9.77 15.91 -26.36
C ASP A 84 -10.45 15.72 -24.98
N ALA A 85 -11.07 14.55 -24.72
CA ALA A 85 -11.87 14.30 -23.53
C ALA A 85 -11.11 14.33 -22.19
N LEU A 86 -9.82 13.96 -22.18
CA LEU A 86 -9.11 13.64 -20.92
C LEU A 86 -9.05 14.79 -19.90
N PRO A 87 -8.77 16.06 -20.27
CA PRO A 87 -8.78 17.15 -19.30
C PRO A 87 -10.15 17.37 -18.65
N GLU A 88 -11.23 17.28 -19.43
CA GLU A 88 -12.59 17.43 -18.91
C GLU A 88 -12.98 16.25 -18.01
N LEU A 89 -12.69 15.01 -18.44
CA LEU A 89 -12.92 13.82 -17.63
C LEU A 89 -12.10 13.86 -16.33
N GLY A 90 -10.83 14.25 -16.40
CA GLY A 90 -9.97 14.43 -15.24
C GLY A 90 -10.58 15.43 -14.25
N ASN A 91 -11.01 16.60 -14.73
CA ASN A 91 -11.64 17.61 -13.89
C ASN A 91 -12.93 17.12 -13.22
N VAL A 92 -13.78 16.39 -13.95
CA VAL A 92 -15.04 15.86 -13.39
C VAL A 92 -14.79 14.78 -12.34
N MET A 93 -13.83 13.89 -12.60
CA MET A 93 -13.43 12.85 -11.64
C MET A 93 -12.83 13.48 -10.37
N VAL A 94 -11.97 14.49 -10.51
CA VAL A 94 -11.40 15.23 -9.36
C VAL A 94 -12.50 15.89 -8.54
N SER A 95 -13.50 16.51 -9.16
CA SER A 95 -14.65 17.05 -8.43
C SER A 95 -15.36 15.96 -7.62
N GLY A 96 -15.39 14.71 -8.11
CA GLY A 96 -16.03 13.59 -7.41
C GLY A 96 -15.36 13.29 -6.09
N LEU A 97 -14.04 13.44 -6.06
CA LEU A 97 -13.24 13.34 -4.85
C LEU A 97 -13.43 14.57 -3.96
N VAL A 98 -13.25 15.78 -4.52
CA VAL A 98 -13.27 17.06 -3.80
C VAL A 98 -14.58 17.31 -3.05
N ASP A 99 -15.74 16.95 -3.61
CA ASP A 99 -17.03 17.20 -2.99
C ASP A 99 -17.14 16.57 -1.58
N GLY A 100 -16.58 15.37 -1.40
CA GLY A 100 -16.56 14.71 -0.09
C GLY A 100 -15.65 15.38 0.92
N TRP A 101 -14.52 15.91 0.48
CA TRP A 101 -13.60 16.66 1.34
C TRP A 101 -14.19 18.03 1.73
N ALA A 102 -14.84 18.71 0.79
CA ALA A 102 -15.56 19.96 1.02
C ALA A 102 -16.69 19.78 2.03
N ASP A 103 -17.51 18.73 1.87
CA ASP A 103 -18.61 18.38 2.78
C ASP A 103 -18.10 18.04 4.18
N ALA A 104 -17.08 17.17 4.28
CA ALA A 104 -16.55 16.72 5.57
C ALA A 104 -15.90 17.85 6.38
N ARG A 105 -15.41 18.90 5.72
CA ARG A 105 -14.77 20.06 6.36
C ARG A 105 -15.64 21.31 6.40
N GLU A 106 -16.86 21.23 5.91
CA GLU A 106 -17.77 22.38 5.77
C GLU A 106 -17.08 23.59 5.09
N THR A 107 -16.24 23.32 4.08
CA THR A 107 -15.40 24.32 3.41
C THR A 107 -15.52 24.25 1.90
N ALA A 108 -15.24 25.36 1.22
CA ALA A 108 -15.15 25.39 -0.23
C ALA A 108 -13.71 25.06 -0.68
N ILE A 109 -13.59 24.20 -1.69
CA ILE A 109 -12.31 23.86 -2.33
C ILE A 109 -12.42 24.31 -3.79
N ASP A 110 -11.59 25.26 -4.18
CA ASP A 110 -11.55 25.78 -5.55
C ASP A 110 -10.64 24.91 -6.42
N MET A 111 -11.13 24.42 -7.55
CA MET A 111 -10.35 23.66 -8.53
C MET A 111 -9.78 24.60 -9.61
N ALA A 112 -8.48 24.56 -9.84
CA ALA A 112 -7.89 25.19 -11.02
C ALA A 112 -8.24 24.41 -12.30
N PRO A 113 -8.18 25.05 -13.48
CA PRO A 113 -8.34 24.33 -14.75
C PRO A 113 -7.30 23.19 -14.87
N PRO A 114 -7.68 22.06 -15.49
CA PRO A 114 -6.78 20.92 -15.67
C PRO A 114 -5.56 21.32 -16.50
N ALA A 115 -4.38 20.91 -16.06
CA ALA A 115 -3.11 21.15 -16.72
C ALA A 115 -2.23 19.89 -16.70
N ARG A 116 -1.20 19.86 -17.56
CA ARG A 116 -0.18 18.80 -17.45
C ARG A 116 0.67 19.09 -16.20
N PRO A 117 0.80 18.14 -15.26
CA PRO A 117 1.54 18.36 -14.04
C PRO A 117 3.05 18.29 -14.27
N ASP A 118 3.80 19.01 -13.44
CA ASP A 118 5.23 18.79 -13.24
C ASP A 118 5.41 17.78 -12.11
N PHE A 119 6.14 16.69 -12.38
CA PHE A 119 6.40 15.65 -11.39
C PHE A 119 7.55 16.06 -10.48
N ALA A 120 7.34 15.96 -9.17
CA ALA A 120 8.44 15.89 -8.22
C ALA A 120 8.91 14.42 -8.18
N GLU A 121 10.23 14.20 -8.12
CA GLU A 121 10.79 12.86 -7.90
C GLU A 121 10.68 12.40 -6.44
N GLU A 122 10.11 13.23 -5.55
CA GLU A 122 9.99 12.97 -4.13
C GLU A 122 8.68 12.24 -3.79
N ARG A 123 8.74 11.34 -2.82
CA ARG A 123 7.55 10.68 -2.25
C ARG A 123 6.79 11.69 -1.39
N VAL A 124 5.52 11.88 -1.68
CA VAL A 124 4.66 12.81 -0.94
C VAL A 124 3.49 12.07 -0.29
N PRO A 125 3.05 12.51 0.91
CA PRO A 125 1.88 11.93 1.56
C PRO A 125 0.69 12.02 0.60
N SER A 126 0.12 10.88 0.24
CA SER A 126 -0.91 10.81 -0.78
C SER A 126 -1.96 9.74 -0.50
N ALA A 127 -3.17 9.96 -1.01
CA ALA A 127 -4.12 8.89 -1.24
C ALA A 127 -4.11 8.50 -2.72
N ARG A 128 -3.89 7.22 -3.01
CA ARG A 128 -4.01 6.66 -4.35
C ARG A 128 -5.31 5.86 -4.43
N THR A 129 -6.18 6.22 -5.37
CA THR A 129 -7.34 5.42 -5.75
C THR A 129 -7.11 4.89 -7.15
N VAL A 130 -7.10 3.58 -7.31
CA VAL A 130 -7.09 2.89 -8.61
C VAL A 130 -8.53 2.52 -8.96
N ILE A 131 -8.96 2.91 -10.15
CA ILE A 131 -10.23 2.54 -10.75
C ILE A 131 -9.93 1.51 -11.84
N GLU A 132 -10.40 0.28 -11.64
CA GLU A 132 -10.26 -0.81 -12.60
C GLU A 132 -11.36 -0.69 -13.66
N THR A 133 -10.97 -0.62 -14.94
CA THR A 133 -11.91 -0.45 -16.05
C THR A 133 -11.58 -1.34 -17.25
N ASP A 134 -12.52 -1.46 -18.19
CA ASP A 134 -12.29 -2.13 -19.47
C ASP A 134 -11.39 -1.32 -20.44
N ALA A 135 -11.13 -0.06 -20.12
CA ALA A 135 -10.23 0.86 -20.82
C ALA A 135 -8.87 1.04 -20.09
N GLY A 136 -8.45 0.04 -19.32
CA GLY A 136 -7.22 0.09 -18.51
C GLY A 136 -7.43 0.76 -17.14
N ARG A 137 -6.38 0.86 -16.34
CA ARG A 137 -6.51 1.49 -15.01
C ARG A 137 -6.52 3.01 -15.12
N ILE A 138 -7.33 3.62 -14.25
CA ILE A 138 -7.30 5.05 -14.03
C ILE A 138 -6.95 5.30 -12.57
N THR A 139 -5.85 6.02 -12.33
CA THR A 139 -5.34 6.27 -10.99
C THR A 139 -5.55 7.73 -10.61
N LEU A 140 -6.23 7.97 -9.49
CA LEU A 140 -6.34 9.26 -8.84
C LEU A 140 -5.31 9.32 -7.71
N LEU A 141 -4.34 10.24 -7.81
CA LEU A 141 -3.38 10.51 -6.76
C LEU A 141 -3.70 11.87 -6.13
N LEU A 142 -4.22 11.82 -4.91
CA LEU A 142 -4.51 12.96 -4.07
C LEU A 142 -3.28 13.30 -3.23
N GLU A 143 -2.58 14.38 -3.53
CA GLU A 143 -1.43 14.82 -2.75
C GLU A 143 -1.87 15.71 -1.58
N PHE A 144 -1.49 15.34 -0.36
CA PHE A 144 -1.78 16.13 0.82
C PHE A 144 -0.78 17.27 0.98
N VAL A 145 -1.23 18.39 1.56
CA VAL A 145 -0.33 19.47 1.98
C VAL A 145 0.48 19.05 3.21
N ASP A 146 1.63 19.70 3.41
CA ASP A 146 2.52 19.52 4.56
C ASP A 146 2.91 18.04 4.81
N ASP A 147 2.63 17.51 6.01
CA ASP A 147 2.96 16.14 6.40
C ASP A 147 1.85 15.12 6.12
N GLY A 148 0.71 15.57 5.60
CA GLY A 148 -0.49 14.74 5.40
C GLY A 148 -1.08 14.24 6.73
N PRO A 149 -1.88 13.16 6.69
CA PRO A 149 -2.37 12.48 7.89
C PRO A 149 -1.26 12.17 8.88
N ALA A 150 -1.51 12.46 10.17
CA ALA A 150 -0.54 12.23 11.23
C ALA A 150 -0.02 10.79 11.18
N GLY A 151 1.31 10.64 11.24
CA GLY A 151 1.93 9.33 11.30
C GLY A 151 2.43 8.73 9.98
N LEU A 152 1.99 9.20 8.81
CA LEU A 152 2.43 8.58 7.54
C LEU A 152 3.95 8.64 7.34
N ARG A 153 4.58 9.79 7.60
CA ARG A 153 6.04 9.95 7.44
C ARG A 153 6.85 9.15 8.45
N SER A 154 6.44 9.16 9.72
CA SER A 154 7.11 8.37 10.76
C SER A 154 6.98 6.87 10.48
N SER A 155 5.87 6.42 9.91
CA SER A 155 5.69 5.03 9.50
C SER A 155 6.61 4.60 8.39
N ASP A 156 6.76 5.43 7.36
CA ASP A 156 7.63 5.13 6.23
C ASP A 156 9.08 5.02 6.68
N ARG A 157 9.51 5.93 7.57
CA ARG A 157 10.80 5.82 8.23
C ARG A 157 10.92 4.51 9.02
N LEU A 158 9.91 4.17 9.82
CA LEU A 158 9.89 2.95 10.61
C LEU A 158 9.95 1.69 9.74
N ALA A 159 9.28 1.68 8.59
CA ALA A 159 9.33 0.60 7.62
C ALA A 159 10.71 0.48 6.96
N ALA A 160 11.36 1.61 6.65
CA ALA A 160 12.73 1.63 6.14
C ALA A 160 13.73 1.08 7.17
N ASP A 161 13.62 1.48 8.44
CA ASP A 161 14.45 1.01 9.54
C ASP A 161 14.22 -0.50 9.80
N SER A 162 12.95 -0.92 9.78
CA SER A 162 12.54 -2.33 9.86
C SER A 162 13.16 -3.19 8.75
N ALA A 163 13.16 -2.69 7.51
CA ALA A 163 13.73 -3.39 6.38
C ALA A 163 15.26 -3.48 6.45
N ALA A 164 15.94 -2.43 6.91
CA ALA A 164 17.37 -2.45 7.17
C ALA A 164 17.73 -3.47 8.27
N SER A 165 16.99 -3.49 9.37
CA SER A 165 17.14 -4.47 10.45
C SER A 165 16.92 -5.91 9.96
N ALA A 166 15.90 -6.14 9.13
CA ALA A 166 15.67 -7.44 8.50
C ALA A 166 16.84 -7.84 7.58
N ALA A 167 17.36 -6.91 6.77
CA ALA A 167 18.51 -7.15 5.89
C ALA A 167 19.74 -7.62 6.68
N ASP A 168 20.08 -6.94 7.77
CA ASP A 168 21.22 -7.27 8.63
C ASP A 168 21.08 -8.68 9.23
N ARG A 169 19.87 -9.05 9.66
CA ARG A 169 19.59 -10.38 10.21
C ARG A 169 19.65 -11.48 9.15
N ILE A 170 19.09 -11.24 7.96
CA ILE A 170 19.19 -12.18 6.84
C ILE A 170 20.66 -12.36 6.46
N GLY A 171 21.44 -11.28 6.44
CA GLY A 171 22.88 -11.34 6.20
C GLY A 171 23.62 -12.15 7.27
N GLY A 172 23.26 -11.98 8.55
CA GLY A 172 23.78 -12.77 9.66
C GLY A 172 23.45 -14.27 9.56
N LEU A 173 22.23 -14.61 9.14
CA LEU A 173 21.78 -16.00 8.98
C LEU A 173 22.45 -16.69 7.78
N THR A 174 22.51 -16.00 6.64
CA THR A 174 23.00 -16.55 5.38
C THR A 174 24.53 -16.48 5.25
N GLY A 175 25.18 -15.62 6.04
CA GLY A 175 26.61 -15.30 5.89
C GLY A 175 26.94 -14.53 4.62
N VAL A 176 25.92 -13.95 3.96
CA VAL A 176 26.02 -13.25 2.68
C VAL A 176 25.55 -11.82 2.85
N GLU A 177 26.28 -10.87 2.29
CA GLU A 177 25.84 -9.47 2.23
C GLU A 177 24.48 -9.39 1.53
N THR A 178 23.50 -8.89 2.27
CA THR A 178 22.11 -8.83 1.85
C THR A 178 21.68 -7.38 1.86
N SER A 179 21.11 -6.89 0.76
CA SER A 179 20.47 -5.59 0.69
C SER A 179 18.96 -5.77 0.56
N VAL A 180 18.21 -4.87 1.19
CA VAL A 180 16.76 -4.80 1.08
C VAL A 180 16.39 -3.44 0.55
N THR A 181 15.60 -3.41 -0.52
CA THR A 181 15.01 -2.18 -1.06
C THR A 181 13.51 -2.20 -0.80
N VAL A 182 13.04 -1.28 0.04
CA VAL A 182 11.61 -1.04 0.26
C VAL A 182 11.10 -0.19 -0.88
N ARG A 183 10.05 -0.66 -1.58
CA ARG A 183 9.44 0.08 -2.68
C ARG A 183 8.52 1.16 -2.17
N GLU A 184 7.44 0.81 -1.49
CA GLU A 184 6.39 1.75 -1.07
C GLU A 184 5.65 1.24 0.16
N LEU A 185 5.56 2.07 1.20
CA LEU A 185 4.70 1.80 2.34
C LEU A 185 3.30 2.34 2.06
N THR A 186 2.31 1.45 2.11
CA THR A 186 0.91 1.79 1.94
C THR A 186 0.05 1.33 3.13
N TYR A 187 -1.04 2.04 3.32
CA TYR A 187 -2.05 1.83 4.33
C TYR A 187 -3.39 1.55 3.66
N LEU A 188 -4.02 0.46 4.08
CA LEU A 188 -5.32 0.04 3.57
C LEU A 188 -6.11 -0.69 4.65
N PRO A 189 -7.44 -0.73 4.56
CA PRO A 189 -8.23 -1.61 5.41
C PRO A 189 -7.81 -3.05 5.16
N VAL A 190 -7.83 -3.85 6.23
CA VAL A 190 -7.48 -5.26 6.22
C VAL A 190 -8.34 -6.05 5.21
N GLU A 191 -9.61 -5.69 5.02
CA GLU A 191 -10.46 -6.27 3.98
C GLU A 191 -9.96 -5.99 2.55
N GLY A 192 -9.25 -4.88 2.38
CA GLY A 192 -8.61 -4.52 1.11
C GLY A 192 -7.41 -5.39 0.77
N LEU A 193 -6.80 -6.10 1.74
CA LEU A 193 -5.63 -6.95 1.50
C LEU A 193 -5.92 -8.05 0.48
N VAL A 194 -7.10 -8.68 0.50
CA VAL A 194 -7.43 -9.77 -0.44
C VAL A 194 -7.35 -9.31 -1.88
N GLY A 195 -7.90 -8.13 -2.20
CA GLY A 195 -7.80 -7.58 -3.55
C GLY A 195 -6.42 -7.00 -3.90
N ASP A 196 -5.47 -6.99 -2.97
CA ASP A 196 -4.09 -6.51 -3.20
C ASP A 196 -3.18 -7.63 -3.66
N VAL A 197 -3.59 -8.86 -3.36
CA VAL A 197 -2.80 -10.06 -3.52
C VAL A 197 -3.21 -10.72 -4.84
N ASP A 198 -2.22 -11.17 -5.59
CA ASP A 198 -2.43 -11.83 -6.87
C ASP A 198 -3.24 -13.13 -6.68
N ASP A 199 -4.09 -13.46 -7.67
CA ASP A 199 -4.82 -14.74 -7.75
C ASP A 199 -3.92 -15.90 -8.25
N GLU A 200 -2.65 -15.87 -7.82
CA GLU A 200 -1.64 -16.86 -8.14
C GLU A 200 -1.23 -17.66 -6.88
N PRO A 201 -0.69 -18.89 -7.03
CA PRO A 201 -0.13 -19.63 -5.92
C PRO A 201 0.98 -18.85 -5.22
N MET A 202 0.88 -18.73 -3.90
CA MET A 202 1.88 -18.06 -3.08
C MET A 202 2.12 -18.75 -1.74
N VAL A 203 3.24 -18.42 -1.12
CA VAL A 203 3.58 -18.87 0.22
C VAL A 203 3.47 -17.68 1.17
N ALA A 204 2.64 -17.83 2.21
CA ALA A 204 2.61 -16.89 3.32
C ALA A 204 3.25 -17.44 4.57
N VAL A 205 3.89 -16.53 5.30
CA VAL A 205 4.29 -16.75 6.68
C VAL A 205 3.50 -15.80 7.56
N ALA A 206 2.74 -16.36 8.52
CA ALA A 206 1.95 -15.58 9.46
C ALA A 206 2.47 -15.76 10.89
N ALA A 207 2.69 -14.66 11.59
CA ALA A 207 3.05 -14.65 13.00
C ALA A 207 2.19 -13.63 13.75
N ARG A 208 1.72 -13.99 14.94
CA ARG A 208 1.15 -13.02 15.90
C ARG A 208 2.28 -12.33 16.63
N PHE A 209 2.14 -11.03 16.87
CA PHE A 209 2.97 -10.29 17.81
C PHE A 209 2.12 -9.88 19.03
N ASP A 210 2.67 -10.09 20.22
CA ASP A 210 2.02 -9.90 21.51
C ASP A 210 2.77 -8.80 22.29
N GLY A 211 2.12 -7.65 22.48
CA GLY A 211 2.69 -6.44 23.09
C GLY A 211 1.82 -5.24 22.75
N PRO A 212 2.20 -4.01 23.08
CA PRO A 212 1.62 -2.80 22.49
C PRO A 212 2.49 -2.33 21.30
N PRO A 213 2.00 -2.36 20.04
CA PRO A 213 0.72 -2.90 19.60
C PRO A 213 0.71 -4.44 19.57
N ASP A 214 -0.48 -5.03 19.66
CA ASP A 214 -0.74 -6.45 19.42
C ASP A 214 -1.28 -6.65 18.02
N GLY A 215 -1.09 -7.83 17.42
CA GLY A 215 -1.54 -8.03 16.05
C GLY A 215 -0.89 -9.16 15.28
N TYR A 216 -0.90 -9.03 13.96
CA TYR A 216 -0.39 -10.03 13.02
C TYR A 216 0.60 -9.45 12.03
N PHE A 217 1.64 -10.21 11.78
CA PHE A 217 2.62 -10.03 10.73
C PHE A 217 2.39 -11.08 9.64
N LEU A 218 2.37 -10.64 8.38
CA LEU A 218 2.34 -11.49 7.20
C LEU A 218 3.54 -11.20 6.31
N LEU A 219 4.20 -12.25 5.84
CA LEU A 219 5.16 -12.19 4.74
C LEU A 219 4.59 -13.01 3.58
N LEU A 220 4.35 -12.36 2.44
CA LEU A 220 3.84 -13.00 1.22
C LEU A 220 4.98 -13.13 0.21
N LEU A 221 5.12 -14.31 -0.36
CA LEU A 221 6.11 -14.65 -1.39
C LEU A 221 5.38 -15.29 -2.56
N ASP A 222 5.57 -14.76 -3.77
CA ASP A 222 5.22 -15.50 -4.98
C ASP A 222 5.96 -16.84 -5.02
N GLU A 223 5.46 -17.80 -5.81
CA GLU A 223 6.05 -19.15 -5.84
C GLU A 223 7.52 -19.15 -6.28
N ALA A 224 7.94 -18.26 -7.18
CA ALA A 224 9.32 -18.18 -7.65
C ALA A 224 10.26 -17.65 -6.54
N SER A 225 9.83 -16.62 -5.82
CA SER A 225 10.48 -16.02 -4.67
C SER A 225 10.58 -17.02 -3.51
N ALA A 226 9.52 -17.76 -3.20
CA ALA A 226 9.53 -18.82 -2.19
C ALA A 226 10.54 -19.93 -2.53
N ARG A 227 10.61 -20.35 -3.80
CA ARG A 227 11.59 -21.34 -4.27
C ARG A 227 13.03 -20.81 -4.24
N ALA A 228 13.21 -19.50 -4.47
CA ALA A 228 14.52 -18.85 -4.36
C ALA A 228 15.01 -18.86 -2.90
N VAL A 229 14.14 -18.53 -1.96
CA VAL A 229 14.41 -18.60 -0.51
C VAL A 229 14.78 -20.02 -0.08
N ALA A 230 13.95 -21.02 -0.44
CA ALA A 230 14.23 -22.42 -0.13
C ALA A 230 15.58 -22.88 -0.68
N ARG A 231 15.95 -22.42 -1.89
CA ARG A 231 17.22 -22.78 -2.52
C ARG A 231 18.39 -22.19 -1.74
N GLN A 232 18.25 -20.95 -1.29
CA GLN A 232 19.32 -20.23 -0.62
C GLN A 232 19.54 -20.73 0.81
N LEU A 233 18.47 -21.01 1.56
CA LEU A 233 18.55 -21.39 2.97
C LEU A 233 18.68 -22.90 3.19
N ALA A 234 18.11 -23.72 2.31
CA ALA A 234 18.09 -25.17 2.45
C ALA A 234 18.67 -25.94 1.25
N GLY A 235 19.11 -25.26 0.19
CA GLY A 235 19.67 -25.93 -0.99
C GLY A 235 18.63 -26.69 -1.84
N THR A 236 17.33 -26.49 -1.59
CA THR A 236 16.22 -27.15 -2.30
C THR A 236 15.32 -26.15 -2.99
N THR A 237 14.64 -26.57 -4.06
CA THR A 237 13.58 -25.74 -4.69
C THR A 237 12.20 -26.31 -4.42
N ALA A 238 12.11 -27.40 -3.67
CA ALA A 238 10.85 -27.99 -3.26
C ALA A 238 10.24 -27.15 -2.13
N LEU A 239 8.92 -26.94 -2.18
CA LEU A 239 8.13 -26.29 -1.12
C LEU A 239 7.47 -27.36 -0.21
N ASP A 240 8.24 -28.41 0.08
CA ASP A 240 7.91 -29.48 1.02
C ASP A 240 8.37 -29.12 2.44
N SER A 241 8.57 -30.09 3.34
CA SER A 241 8.95 -29.79 4.73
C SER A 241 10.22 -28.95 4.84
N GLU A 242 11.27 -29.30 4.08
CA GLU A 242 12.57 -28.64 4.22
C GLU A 242 12.54 -27.21 3.65
N GLY A 243 11.90 -27.02 2.50
CA GLY A 243 11.68 -25.69 1.94
C GLY A 243 10.75 -24.82 2.79
N ARG A 244 9.72 -25.40 3.40
CA ARG A 244 8.80 -24.68 4.30
C ARG A 244 9.48 -24.25 5.59
N ASP A 245 10.33 -25.10 6.17
CA ASP A 245 11.10 -24.75 7.38
C ASP A 245 12.05 -23.59 7.11
N ALA A 246 12.72 -23.58 5.94
CA ALA A 246 13.54 -22.46 5.49
C ALA A 246 12.74 -21.15 5.34
N ILE A 247 11.55 -21.22 4.75
CA ILE A 247 10.67 -20.06 4.60
C ILE A 247 10.13 -19.58 5.96
N ALA A 248 9.80 -20.50 6.87
CA ALA A 248 9.41 -20.17 8.24
C ALA A 248 10.52 -19.41 8.98
N GLU A 249 11.78 -19.84 8.82
CA GLU A 249 12.93 -19.17 9.41
C GLU A 249 13.14 -17.77 8.85
N LEU A 250 13.01 -17.60 7.52
CA LEU A 250 13.03 -16.26 6.91
C LEU A 250 11.93 -15.38 7.51
N GLY A 251 10.70 -15.88 7.60
CA GLY A 251 9.59 -15.13 8.18
C GLY A 251 9.84 -14.74 9.63
N ASN A 252 10.44 -15.62 10.44
CA ASN A 252 10.84 -15.30 11.82
C ASN A 252 11.88 -14.19 11.87
N VAL A 253 12.87 -14.23 10.98
CA VAL A 253 13.92 -13.22 10.88
C VAL A 253 13.36 -11.86 10.46
N VAL A 254 12.51 -11.82 9.44
CA VAL A 254 11.90 -10.58 8.94
C VAL A 254 10.94 -10.02 10.00
N ALA A 255 10.06 -10.85 10.57
CA ALA A 255 9.15 -10.43 11.64
C ALA A 255 9.93 -9.86 12.83
N GLY A 256 11.01 -10.53 13.25
CA GLY A 256 11.90 -10.03 14.31
C GLY A 256 12.51 -8.67 13.98
N GLY A 257 13.01 -8.48 12.75
CA GLY A 257 13.59 -7.19 12.33
C GLY A 257 12.59 -6.03 12.38
N VAL A 258 11.36 -6.29 11.91
CA VAL A 258 10.26 -5.30 11.92
C VAL A 258 9.80 -4.99 13.34
N VAL A 259 9.53 -6.03 14.13
CA VAL A 259 9.02 -5.89 15.50
C VAL A 259 10.05 -5.23 16.41
N ASP A 260 11.35 -5.54 16.26
CA ASP A 260 12.39 -4.91 17.07
C ASP A 260 12.51 -3.41 16.76
N SER A 261 12.36 -3.02 15.48
CA SER A 261 12.31 -1.60 15.10
C SER A 261 11.15 -0.86 15.77
N TRP A 262 9.98 -1.50 15.89
CA TRP A 262 8.83 -0.93 16.59
C TRP A 262 9.04 -0.89 18.10
N ALA A 263 9.59 -1.96 18.67
CA ALA A 263 9.88 -2.09 20.09
C ALA A 263 10.85 -0.99 20.57
N ASP A 264 11.90 -0.71 19.80
CA ASP A 264 12.87 0.35 20.07
C ASP A 264 12.22 1.74 20.03
N ASP A 265 11.40 2.02 19.01
CA ASP A 265 10.71 3.32 18.86
C ASP A 265 9.62 3.53 19.93
N LEU A 266 8.89 2.47 20.31
CA LEU A 266 7.83 2.52 21.34
C LEU A 266 8.38 2.37 22.77
N GLY A 267 9.65 2.05 22.93
CA GLY A 267 10.27 1.77 24.24
C GLY A 267 9.61 0.59 24.98
N THR A 268 9.12 -0.41 24.25
CA THR A 268 8.38 -1.56 24.78
C THR A 268 9.00 -2.89 24.33
N ALA A 269 8.58 -3.99 24.93
CA ALA A 269 8.90 -5.33 24.43
C ALA A 269 7.69 -5.89 23.68
N ILE A 270 7.96 -6.51 22.53
CA ILE A 270 6.94 -7.14 21.70
C ILE A 270 7.41 -8.57 21.43
N ASP A 271 6.64 -9.56 21.88
CA ASP A 271 6.95 -10.97 21.66
C ASP A 271 6.35 -11.45 20.34
N ILE A 272 7.03 -12.36 19.64
CA ILE A 272 6.55 -12.94 18.37
C ILE A 272 6.25 -14.42 18.56
N SER A 273 5.04 -14.82 18.21
CA SER A 273 4.65 -16.23 18.19
C SER A 273 5.36 -17.00 17.05
N PRO A 274 5.56 -18.32 17.18
CA PRO A 274 6.16 -19.12 16.12
C PRO A 274 5.39 -19.00 14.79
N PRO A 275 6.09 -18.72 13.67
CA PRO A 275 5.44 -18.51 12.38
C PRO A 275 4.71 -19.75 11.88
N GLN A 276 3.61 -19.52 11.17
CA GLN A 276 2.84 -20.54 10.45
C GLN A 276 3.00 -20.32 8.95
N VAL A 277 3.40 -21.38 8.23
CA VAL A 277 3.57 -21.32 6.77
C VAL A 277 2.35 -21.92 6.08
N VAL A 278 1.73 -21.14 5.18
CA VAL A 278 0.61 -21.55 4.33
C VAL A 278 1.06 -21.45 2.87
N HIS A 279 0.69 -22.43 2.06
CA HIS A 279 0.94 -22.43 0.61
C HIS A 279 -0.38 -22.74 -0.09
N ASP A 280 -0.97 -21.71 -0.66
CA ASP A 280 -2.27 -21.75 -1.32
C ASP A 280 -2.37 -20.59 -2.33
N ILE A 281 -3.53 -20.43 -2.97
CA ILE A 281 -3.82 -19.22 -3.75
C ILE A 281 -3.91 -17.98 -2.84
N GLY A 282 -3.57 -16.81 -3.38
CA GLY A 282 -3.43 -15.56 -2.62
C GLY A 282 -4.61 -15.22 -1.69
N GLU A 283 -5.85 -15.28 -2.20
CA GLU A 283 -7.05 -15.03 -1.38
C GLU A 283 -7.16 -16.03 -0.21
N ALA A 284 -6.96 -17.32 -0.48
CA ALA A 284 -7.05 -18.38 0.53
C ALA A 284 -5.94 -18.31 1.60
N VAL A 285 -4.83 -17.65 1.26
CA VAL A 285 -3.71 -17.40 2.17
C VAL A 285 -4.03 -16.28 3.18
N VAL A 286 -4.70 -15.21 2.74
CA VAL A 286 -5.00 -14.03 3.58
C VAL A 286 -6.29 -14.23 4.39
N ASP A 287 -7.30 -14.90 3.81
CA ASP A 287 -8.61 -15.13 4.40
C ASP A 287 -8.60 -15.63 5.87
N PRO A 288 -7.80 -16.64 6.25
CA PRO A 288 -7.75 -17.13 7.62
C PRO A 288 -7.29 -16.09 8.63
N VAL A 289 -6.46 -15.13 8.19
CA VAL A 289 -5.96 -14.03 9.03
C VAL A 289 -7.06 -13.00 9.22
N LEU A 290 -7.78 -12.63 8.15
CA LEU A 290 -8.95 -11.74 8.21
C LEU A 290 -10.03 -12.25 9.15
N VAL A 291 -10.32 -13.57 9.09
CA VAL A 291 -11.31 -14.21 9.96
C VAL A 291 -10.95 -14.08 11.44
N ARG A 292 -9.65 -14.12 11.78
CA ARG A 292 -9.16 -14.05 13.18
C ARG A 292 -9.18 -12.64 13.75
N LEU A 293 -8.76 -11.66 12.95
CA LEU A 293 -8.79 -10.25 13.30
C LEU A 293 -10.22 -9.76 13.60
N GLY A 294 -11.22 -10.43 13.02
CA GLY A 294 -12.61 -10.04 13.12
C GLY A 294 -12.87 -8.79 12.29
N ARG A 295 -14.11 -8.60 11.84
CA ARG A 295 -14.51 -7.46 10.99
C ARG A 295 -14.57 -6.11 11.73
N ARG A 296 -13.66 -5.87 12.68
CA ARG A 296 -13.42 -4.55 13.24
C ARG A 296 -12.37 -3.93 12.32
N GLN A 297 -12.67 -2.75 11.75
CA GLN A 297 -11.85 -2.10 10.73
C GLN A 297 -10.43 -1.84 11.27
N SER A 298 -9.54 -2.82 11.10
CA SER A 298 -8.11 -2.70 11.35
C SER A 298 -7.47 -2.26 10.04
N PHE A 299 -6.50 -1.34 10.12
CA PHE A 299 -5.66 -0.99 8.99
C PHE A 299 -4.43 -1.90 8.94
N ALA A 300 -4.04 -2.26 7.73
CA ALA A 300 -2.79 -2.91 7.45
C ALA A 300 -1.79 -1.88 6.92
N ALA A 301 -0.57 -1.89 7.47
CA ALA A 301 0.57 -1.24 6.85
C ALA A 301 1.28 -2.29 5.99
N THR A 302 1.48 -2.01 4.71
CA THR A 302 2.05 -2.96 3.76
C THR A 302 3.17 -2.33 2.97
N PHE A 303 4.20 -3.11 2.68
CA PHE A 303 5.23 -2.69 1.75
C PHE A 303 5.77 -3.87 0.95
N ASP A 304 6.10 -3.58 -0.31
CA ASP A 304 6.87 -4.50 -1.14
C ASP A 304 8.35 -4.28 -0.89
N ALA A 305 9.05 -5.37 -0.63
CA ALA A 305 10.48 -5.39 -0.44
C ALA A 305 11.13 -6.31 -1.46
N GLN A 306 12.26 -5.84 -1.95
CA GLN A 306 13.15 -6.64 -2.77
C GLN A 306 14.39 -6.97 -1.96
N VAL A 307 14.68 -8.26 -1.87
CA VAL A 307 15.87 -8.73 -1.18
C VAL A 307 16.86 -9.22 -2.22
N GLU A 308 18.06 -8.64 -2.20
CA GLU A 308 19.17 -9.07 -3.03
C GLU A 308 20.27 -9.65 -2.14
N ALA A 309 20.71 -10.87 -2.49
CA ALA A 309 21.83 -11.54 -1.85
C ALA A 309 22.70 -12.21 -2.93
N ALA A 310 23.94 -12.56 -2.62
CA ALA A 310 24.84 -13.21 -3.59
C ALA A 310 24.29 -14.54 -4.16
N GLY A 311 23.29 -15.15 -3.52
CA GLY A 311 22.60 -16.37 -3.97
C GLY A 311 21.40 -16.15 -4.89
N GLY A 312 20.96 -14.90 -5.08
CA GLY A 312 19.80 -14.57 -5.90
C GLY A 312 19.01 -13.37 -5.37
N ARG A 313 17.93 -13.07 -6.07
CA ARG A 313 16.96 -12.04 -5.71
C ARG A 313 15.60 -12.67 -5.51
N PHE A 314 14.87 -12.19 -4.51
CA PHE A 314 13.47 -12.53 -4.32
C PHE A 314 12.69 -11.26 -3.93
N ASP A 315 11.43 -11.25 -4.32
CA ASP A 315 10.49 -10.20 -3.96
C ASP A 315 9.56 -10.73 -2.87
N CYS A 316 9.18 -9.87 -1.94
CA CYS A 316 8.24 -10.21 -0.88
C CYS A 316 7.37 -9.01 -0.52
N ARG A 317 6.15 -9.29 -0.08
CA ARG A 317 5.29 -8.28 0.54
C ARG A 317 5.24 -8.53 2.04
N VAL A 318 5.41 -7.48 2.81
CA VAL A 318 5.22 -7.50 4.26
C VAL A 318 3.92 -6.79 4.58
N CYS A 319 3.08 -7.39 5.42
CA CYS A 319 1.89 -6.77 5.98
C CYS A 319 1.96 -6.81 7.51
N ALA A 320 1.84 -5.65 8.12
CA ALA A 320 1.66 -5.47 9.53
C ALA A 320 0.20 -5.12 9.79
N ILE A 321 -0.44 -5.79 10.74
CA ILE A 321 -1.84 -5.54 11.12
C ILE A 321 -1.94 -5.44 12.64
N SER A 322 -2.50 -4.36 13.18
CA SER A 322 -2.69 -4.15 14.62
C SER A 322 -4.12 -4.47 15.06
N GLU A 323 -4.26 -5.11 16.21
CA GLU A 323 -5.49 -5.43 16.93
C GLU A 323 -5.91 -4.28 17.88
N GLY A 324 -5.92 -3.02 17.43
CA GLY A 324 -6.29 -1.90 18.31
C GLY A 324 -6.21 -0.52 17.65
N GLU A 325 -6.02 0.52 18.47
CA GLU A 325 -5.73 1.88 17.98
C GLU A 325 -4.33 1.90 17.30
N GLY A 326 -4.31 1.51 16.02
CA GLY A 326 -3.31 1.88 15.03
C GLY A 326 -2.01 1.08 14.98
N LEU A 327 -1.58 0.79 13.74
CA LEU A 327 -0.15 0.72 13.34
C LEU A 327 0.37 2.06 12.84
N ALA A 328 -0.52 3.06 12.70
CA ALA A 328 -0.11 4.43 12.58
C ALA A 328 0.77 4.74 13.81
N PRO A 329 1.91 5.42 13.65
CA PRO A 329 2.81 5.66 14.75
C PRO A 329 2.02 6.55 15.69
N LEU A 330 1.77 6.03 16.89
CA LEU A 330 1.63 6.84 18.08
C LEU A 330 2.86 7.75 18.06
N ALA A 331 2.69 8.96 17.51
CA ALA A 331 3.74 9.96 17.55
C ALA A 331 4.11 10.11 19.03
N PRO A 332 5.40 10.22 19.39
CA PRO A 332 5.71 10.65 20.73
C PRO A 332 5.03 12.01 20.94
N ASP A 333 4.20 12.12 22.00
CA ASP A 333 3.75 13.41 22.51
C ASP A 333 5.01 14.26 22.78
N THR A 334 5.31 15.21 21.90
CA THR A 334 6.25 16.31 22.17
C THR A 334 5.76 17.62 21.63
#